data_AF-A0A1T4QKK4-F1
#
_entry.id   AF-A0A1T4QKK4-F1
#
_cell.length_a   1.000
_cell.length_b   1.000
_cell.length_c   1.000
_cell.angle_alpha   90.00
_cell.angle_beta   90.00
_cell.angle_gamma   90.00
#
_symmetry.space_group_name_H-M   'P 1'
#
loop_
_entity.id
_entity.type
_entity.pdbx_description
1 polymer ?
#
loop_
_entity_poly.entity_id
_entity_poly.type
_entity_poly.pdbx_seq_one_letter_code
_entity_poly.pdbx_strand_id
1 'polypeptide(L)'
;MPEILIAQARPTSDEPPFMPGGGGPNDPNSTNWHGFELVLPDGSTIPDDDPKSASLTGTVRTPVLNLDEVAAAGCAARERLRRQAGNRLEVPVAVPNFLLDAAANLGHGGRFDYQRRGTFNPIVDEVIGRTGLHGVFEQRPQFLPIANINVGLYSQQSGLSLEQTLARAGWFARHFSSNARPDQPYGLDPRTARFIEIGYKLGQSGRFGRAATPP
;
A
#
# COMPACT_ATOMS: atom_id res chain seq x y z
N MET A 1 -17.89 -35.83 -30.20
CA MET A 1 -16.71 -35.75 -29.33
C MET A 1 -16.90 -34.52 -28.45
N PRO A 2 -17.17 -34.64 -27.14
CA PRO A 2 -17.30 -33.47 -26.29
C PRO A 2 -15.92 -32.94 -25.91
N GLU A 3 -15.70 -31.63 -26.10
CA GLU A 3 -14.53 -30.91 -25.60
C GLU A 3 -14.55 -30.90 -24.07
N ILE A 4 -13.55 -31.53 -23.45
CA ILE A 4 -13.30 -31.46 -22.01
C ILE A 4 -12.62 -30.12 -21.76
N LEU A 5 -13.40 -29.14 -21.30
CA LEU A 5 -12.90 -27.86 -20.82
C LEU A 5 -12.18 -28.10 -19.48
N ILE A 6 -10.86 -28.22 -19.52
CA ILE A 6 -10.03 -28.30 -18.31
C ILE A 6 -9.99 -26.89 -17.70
N ALA A 7 -10.87 -26.64 -16.73
CA ALA A 7 -10.77 -25.47 -15.88
C ALA A 7 -9.47 -25.54 -15.09
N GLN A 8 -8.51 -24.66 -15.41
CA GLN A 8 -7.30 -24.52 -14.60
C GLN A 8 -7.71 -24.00 -13.21
N ALA A 9 -7.42 -24.81 -12.19
CA ALA A 9 -7.62 -24.41 -10.80
C ALA A 9 -6.80 -23.15 -10.51
N ARG A 10 -7.47 -22.08 -10.07
CA ARG A 10 -6.79 -20.90 -9.54
C ARG A 10 -6.03 -21.31 -8.28
N PRO A 11 -4.75 -20.96 -8.12
CA PRO A 11 -4.01 -21.23 -6.89
C PRO A 11 -4.70 -20.52 -5.73
N THR A 12 -4.97 -21.27 -4.66
CA THR A 12 -5.53 -20.75 -3.41
C THR A 12 -4.44 -19.99 -2.66
N SER A 13 -4.69 -18.68 -2.53
CA SER A 13 -4.01 -17.55 -1.89
C SER A 13 -2.83 -17.67 -0.90
N ASP A 14 -2.43 -18.80 -0.32
CA ASP A 14 -1.70 -18.72 0.97
C ASP A 14 -0.22 -19.16 0.96
N GLU A 15 0.33 -19.64 -0.16
CA GLU A 15 1.78 -19.80 -0.29
C GLU A 15 2.29 -19.17 -1.59
N PRO A 16 3.23 -18.20 -1.55
CA PRO A 16 3.95 -17.84 -2.76
C PRO A 16 4.63 -19.10 -3.29
N PRO A 17 4.61 -19.33 -4.62
CA PRO A 17 5.25 -20.51 -5.19
C PRO A 17 6.67 -20.63 -4.66
N PHE A 18 6.97 -21.78 -4.06
CA PHE A 18 8.28 -22.09 -3.48
C PHE A 18 9.32 -22.03 -4.61
N MET A 19 9.97 -20.88 -4.78
CA MET A 19 11.06 -20.71 -5.74
C MET A 19 12.32 -21.25 -5.08
N PRO A 20 12.93 -22.33 -5.60
CA PRO A 20 14.15 -22.89 -5.01
C PRO A 20 15.24 -21.82 -4.95
N GLY A 21 15.84 -21.69 -3.77
CA GLY A 21 16.65 -20.56 -3.37
C GLY A 21 17.86 -20.28 -4.27
N GLY A 22 18.19 -19.00 -4.37
CA GLY A 22 19.50 -18.54 -4.85
C GLY A 22 19.44 -17.28 -5.69
N GLY A 23 19.38 -16.10 -5.05
CA GLY A 23 19.99 -14.83 -5.48
C GLY A 23 19.61 -14.23 -6.85
N GLY A 24 18.82 -14.93 -7.65
CA GLY A 24 18.44 -14.54 -9.00
C GLY A 24 17.37 -13.44 -8.99
N PRO A 25 17.02 -12.89 -10.17
CA PRO A 25 16.00 -11.85 -10.32
C PRO A 25 14.60 -12.26 -9.85
N ASN A 26 14.40 -13.56 -9.55
CA ASN A 26 13.16 -14.10 -9.02
C ASN A 26 13.19 -14.37 -7.50
N ASP A 27 14.32 -14.16 -6.82
CA ASP A 27 14.43 -14.31 -5.36
C ASP A 27 13.85 -13.06 -4.68
N PRO A 28 12.77 -13.15 -3.87
CA PRO A 28 12.19 -12.01 -3.16
C PRO A 28 13.17 -11.27 -2.23
N ASN A 29 14.29 -11.92 -1.89
CA ASN A 29 15.37 -11.36 -1.09
C ASN A 29 16.45 -10.64 -1.92
N SER A 30 16.43 -10.77 -3.24
CA SER A 30 17.32 -10.03 -4.12
C SER A 30 16.88 -8.57 -4.25
N THR A 31 17.85 -7.65 -4.29
CA THR A 31 17.62 -6.24 -4.63
C THR A 31 17.18 -6.08 -6.09
N ASN A 32 17.47 -7.07 -6.93
CA ASN A 32 17.07 -7.11 -8.35
C ASN A 32 15.68 -7.74 -8.54
N TRP A 33 14.96 -8.05 -7.47
CA TRP A 33 13.61 -8.59 -7.58
C TRP A 33 12.61 -7.51 -7.91
N HIS A 34 11.92 -7.70 -9.02
CA HIS A 34 10.93 -6.74 -9.53
C HIS A 34 9.49 -7.08 -9.11
N GLY A 35 9.28 -8.05 -8.22
CA GLY A 35 7.95 -8.50 -7.82
C GLY A 35 7.17 -9.13 -8.98
N PHE A 36 5.86 -9.19 -8.82
CA PHE A 36 4.89 -9.61 -9.82
C PHE A 36 4.28 -8.39 -10.51
N GLU A 37 3.77 -8.59 -11.72
CA GLU A 37 2.86 -7.62 -12.33
C GLU A 37 1.57 -7.59 -11.52
N LEU A 38 1.08 -6.39 -11.17
CA LEU A 38 -0.19 -6.27 -10.49
C LEU A 38 -1.32 -6.53 -11.49
N VAL A 39 -1.93 -7.70 -11.39
CA VAL A 39 -3.12 -8.08 -12.14
C VAL A 39 -4.34 -7.95 -11.23
N LEU A 40 -5.30 -7.11 -11.63
CA LEU A 40 -6.55 -6.89 -10.92
C LEU A 40 -7.52 -8.07 -11.13
N PRO A 41 -8.58 -8.21 -10.32
CA PRO A 41 -9.53 -9.32 -10.45
C PRO A 41 -10.23 -9.46 -11.81
N ASP A 42 -10.29 -8.38 -12.60
CA ASP A 42 -10.81 -8.37 -13.96
C ASP A 42 -9.76 -8.72 -15.03
N GLY A 43 -8.54 -9.07 -14.63
CA GLY A 43 -7.42 -9.35 -15.51
C GLY A 43 -6.66 -8.13 -16.02
N SER A 44 -7.12 -6.91 -15.70
CA SER A 44 -6.44 -5.68 -16.12
C SER A 44 -5.20 -5.38 -15.28
N THR A 45 -4.28 -4.58 -15.81
CA THR A 45 -3.09 -4.09 -15.12
C THR A 45 -3.15 -2.57 -14.94
N ILE A 46 -2.30 -2.03 -14.06
CA ILE A 46 -2.21 -0.58 -13.84
C ILE A 46 -0.95 -0.07 -14.53
N PRO A 47 -1.05 0.88 -15.48
CA PRO A 47 0.12 1.44 -16.14
C PRO A 47 0.96 2.27 -15.17
N ASP A 48 2.28 2.17 -15.33
CA ASP A 48 3.27 3.02 -14.68
C ASP A 48 4.13 3.68 -15.76
N ASP A 49 3.58 4.74 -16.34
CA ASP A 49 4.06 5.50 -17.47
C ASP A 49 5.01 6.65 -17.09
N ASP A 50 5.43 6.74 -15.82
CA ASP A 50 6.46 7.71 -15.43
C ASP A 50 7.81 7.29 -16.04
N PRO A 51 8.45 8.14 -16.87
CA PRO A 51 9.77 7.85 -17.42
C PRO A 51 10.86 7.70 -16.33
N LYS A 52 10.60 8.18 -15.11
CA LYS A 52 11.46 8.00 -13.93
C LYS A 52 11.09 6.76 -13.10
N SER A 53 10.13 5.96 -13.55
CA SER A 53 9.79 4.73 -12.83
C SER A 53 10.94 3.73 -12.87
N ALA A 54 11.16 3.05 -11.75
CA ALA A 54 12.01 1.87 -11.69
C ALA A 54 11.32 0.60 -12.24
N SER A 55 10.05 0.69 -12.65
CA SER A 55 9.35 -0.42 -13.32
C SER A 55 9.84 -0.56 -14.76
N LEU A 56 10.52 -1.68 -15.05
CA LEU A 56 10.99 -2.01 -16.40
C LEU A 56 9.87 -2.48 -17.35
N THR A 57 8.68 -2.79 -16.82
CA THR A 57 7.58 -3.39 -17.61
C THR A 57 6.54 -2.38 -18.06
N GLY A 58 6.61 -1.13 -17.61
CA GLY A 58 5.60 -0.10 -17.87
C GLY A 58 4.29 -0.30 -17.10
N THR A 59 4.27 -1.23 -16.14
CA THR A 59 3.12 -1.56 -15.29
C THR A 59 3.52 -1.56 -13.82
N VAL A 60 2.55 -1.34 -12.94
CA VAL A 60 2.76 -1.38 -11.48
C VAL A 60 3.20 -2.78 -11.06
N ARG A 61 4.27 -2.83 -10.27
CA ARG A 61 4.79 -4.06 -9.67
C ARG A 61 4.38 -4.19 -8.21
N THR A 62 4.23 -5.41 -7.74
CA THR A 62 3.81 -5.75 -6.38
C THR A 62 4.56 -6.97 -5.86
N PRO A 63 4.94 -7.03 -4.57
CA PRO A 63 5.51 -8.24 -4.00
C PRO A 63 4.47 -9.33 -3.72
N VAL A 64 3.18 -9.00 -3.76
CA VAL A 64 2.05 -9.89 -3.46
C VAL A 64 1.16 -10.09 -4.68
N LEU A 65 0.46 -11.23 -4.76
CA LEU A 65 -0.36 -11.60 -5.91
C LEU A 65 -1.71 -10.86 -5.98
N ASN A 66 -2.20 -10.35 -4.85
CA ASN A 66 -3.46 -9.60 -4.77
C ASN A 66 -3.39 -8.55 -3.64
N LEU A 67 -4.42 -7.69 -3.56
CA LEU A 67 -4.50 -6.62 -2.56
C LEU A 67 -5.58 -6.90 -1.49
N ASP A 68 -6.02 -8.15 -1.36
CA ASP A 68 -7.12 -8.52 -0.47
C ASP A 68 -6.76 -8.24 0.99
N GLU A 69 -5.51 -8.48 1.40
CA GLU A 69 -5.04 -8.17 2.76
C GLU A 69 -5.08 -6.67 3.09
N VAL A 70 -4.73 -5.83 2.12
CA VAL A 70 -4.74 -4.36 2.30
C VAL A 70 -6.17 -3.89 2.50
N ALA A 71 -7.10 -4.40 1.68
CA ALA A 71 -8.50 -4.09 1.80
C ALA A 71 -9.11 -4.59 3.12
N ALA A 72 -8.80 -5.84 3.50
CA ALA A 72 -9.25 -6.44 4.75
C ALA A 72 -8.74 -5.66 5.98
N ALA A 73 -7.49 -5.20 5.96
CA ALA A 73 -6.94 -4.36 7.01
C ALA A 73 -7.66 -3.02 7.13
N GLY A 74 -7.98 -2.36 6.01
CA GLY A 74 -8.78 -1.13 6.00
C GLY A 74 -10.19 -1.35 6.55
N CYS A 75 -10.86 -2.44 6.16
CA CYS A 75 -12.16 -2.83 6.71
C CYS A 75 -12.11 -3.04 8.24
N ALA A 76 -11.10 -3.76 8.73
CA ALA A 76 -10.91 -4.00 10.15
C ALA A 76 -10.66 -2.69 10.93
N ALA A 77 -9.91 -1.76 10.34
CA ALA A 77 -9.69 -0.43 10.92
C ALA A 77 -10.99 0.36 11.05
N ARG A 78 -11.87 0.30 10.03
CA ARG A 78 -13.21 0.91 10.07
C ARG A 78 -14.07 0.34 11.19
N GLU A 79 -14.08 -0.98 11.33
CA GLU A 79 -14.87 -1.67 12.35
C GLU A 79 -14.36 -1.34 13.77
N ARG A 80 -13.04 -1.26 13.97
CA ARG A 80 -12.45 -0.77 15.21
C ARG A 80 -12.90 0.67 15.51
N LEU A 81 -12.76 1.57 14.54
CA LEU A 81 -13.16 2.97 14.70
C LEU A 81 -14.65 3.11 15.04
N ARG A 82 -15.52 2.35 14.37
CA ARG A 82 -16.97 2.34 14.63
C ARG A 82 -17.32 1.82 16.02
N ARG A 83 -16.67 0.73 16.45
CA ARG A 83 -16.86 0.18 17.80
C ARG A 83 -16.46 1.20 18.87
N GLN A 84 -15.29 1.83 18.70
CA GLN A 84 -14.79 2.85 19.62
C GLN A 84 -15.68 4.11 19.64
N ALA A 85 -16.16 4.55 18.47
CA ALA A 85 -17.07 5.70 18.37
C ALA A 85 -18.46 5.41 18.99
N GLY A 86 -18.90 4.15 18.99
CA GLY A 86 -20.12 3.71 19.66
C GLY A 86 -20.00 3.59 21.18
N ASN A 87 -18.77 3.52 21.71
CA ASN A 87 -18.49 3.45 23.14
C ASN A 87 -18.08 4.83 23.67
N ARG A 88 -18.95 5.48 24.46
CA ARG A 88 -18.71 6.83 25.02
C ARG A 88 -17.36 6.97 25.76
N LEU A 89 -16.86 5.90 26.38
CA LEU A 89 -15.57 5.93 27.10
C LEU A 89 -14.36 5.88 26.15
N GLU A 90 -14.53 5.38 24.92
CA GLU A 90 -13.45 5.18 23.94
C GLU A 90 -13.41 6.25 22.85
N VAL A 91 -14.46 7.06 22.69
CA VAL A 91 -14.52 8.18 21.72
C VAL A 91 -13.24 9.04 21.74
N PRO A 92 -12.69 9.45 22.89
CA PRO A 92 -11.49 10.31 22.92
C PRO A 92 -10.25 9.66 22.30
N VAL A 93 -10.17 8.31 22.29
CA VAL A 93 -9.00 7.56 21.81
C VAL A 93 -9.22 6.91 20.44
N ALA A 94 -10.45 6.95 19.90
CA ALA A 94 -10.81 6.29 18.65
C ALA A 94 -9.98 6.79 17.45
N VAL A 95 -9.88 8.10 17.29
CA VAL A 95 -9.10 8.73 16.20
C VAL A 95 -7.59 8.52 16.38
N PRO A 96 -6.99 8.75 17.57
CA PRO A 96 -5.59 8.40 17.81
C PRO A 96 -5.26 6.93 17.48
N ASN A 97 -6.09 5.98 17.92
CA ASN A 97 -5.88 4.56 17.64
C ASN A 97 -5.95 4.25 16.15
N PHE A 98 -6.90 4.86 15.44
CA PHE A 98 -6.99 4.74 13.99
C PHE A 98 -5.72 5.25 13.28
N LEU A 99 -5.17 6.38 13.72
CA LEU A 99 -3.96 6.95 13.14
C LEU A 99 -2.73 6.08 13.41
N LEU A 100 -2.62 5.50 14.61
CA LEU A 100 -1.55 4.56 14.95
C LEU A 100 -1.62 3.29 14.11
N ASP A 101 -2.82 2.75 13.93
CA ASP A 101 -3.07 1.57 13.08
C ASP A 101 -2.75 1.87 11.60
N ALA A 102 -3.18 3.03 11.10
CA ALA A 102 -2.81 3.47 9.75
C ALA A 102 -1.29 3.64 9.61
N ALA A 103 -0.59 4.19 10.61
CA ALA A 103 0.86 4.32 10.58
C ALA A 103 1.58 2.96 10.60
N ALA A 104 1.10 1.99 11.39
CA ALA A 104 1.68 0.64 11.43
C ALA A 104 1.49 -0.13 10.10
N ASN A 105 0.39 0.14 9.39
CA ASN A 105 0.10 -0.53 8.11
C ASN A 105 0.70 0.20 6.90
N LEU A 106 0.69 1.53 6.87
CA LEU A 106 1.00 2.35 5.68
C LEU A 106 2.18 3.31 5.86
N GLY A 107 2.65 3.51 7.09
CA GLY A 107 3.78 4.39 7.39
C GLY A 107 5.11 3.81 6.93
N HIS A 108 6.20 4.52 7.25
CA HIS A 108 7.55 4.12 6.89
C HIS A 108 7.90 2.71 7.41
N GLY A 109 8.08 1.76 6.49
CA GLY A 109 8.34 0.37 6.84
C GLY A 109 7.15 -0.36 7.48
N GLY A 110 5.94 0.21 7.32
CA GLY A 110 4.69 -0.44 7.72
C GLY A 110 4.40 -1.69 6.89
N ARG A 111 3.43 -2.49 7.35
CA ARG A 111 3.08 -3.80 6.73
C ARG A 111 2.90 -3.75 5.21
N PHE A 112 2.31 -2.67 4.69
CA PHE A 112 1.99 -2.49 3.27
C PHE A 112 2.86 -1.43 2.58
N ASP A 113 3.91 -0.93 3.26
CA ASP A 113 4.92 -0.06 2.66
C ASP A 113 5.97 -0.89 1.93
N TYR A 114 5.57 -1.47 0.80
CA TYR A 114 6.41 -2.38 0.02
C TYR A 114 7.68 -1.73 -0.56
N GLN A 115 7.75 -0.39 -0.57
CA GLN A 115 8.92 0.34 -1.06
C GLN A 115 10.10 0.32 -0.08
N ARG A 116 9.89 -0.12 1.17
CA ARG A 116 10.93 -0.14 2.22
C ARG A 116 10.92 -1.49 2.91
N ARG A 117 12.05 -2.18 2.88
CA ARG A 117 12.26 -3.43 3.62
C ARG A 117 13.21 -3.19 4.79
N GLY A 118 12.79 -3.57 5.98
CA GLY A 118 13.57 -3.40 7.21
C GLY A 118 12.67 -3.32 8.43
N THR A 119 13.24 -3.32 9.62
CA THR A 119 12.47 -3.10 10.86
C THR A 119 12.47 -1.62 11.16
N PHE A 120 11.29 -0.99 11.24
CA PHE A 120 11.17 0.35 11.79
C PHE A 120 11.66 0.32 13.24
N ASN A 121 12.77 1.00 13.50
CA ASN A 121 13.29 1.19 14.85
C ASN A 121 13.26 2.68 15.18
N PRO A 122 12.30 3.16 15.98
CA PRO A 122 12.11 4.59 16.25
C PRO A 122 13.31 5.23 16.95
N ILE A 123 14.03 4.47 17.78
CA ILE A 123 15.24 4.96 18.46
C ILE A 123 16.38 5.14 17.46
N VAL A 124 16.53 4.19 16.54
CA VAL A 124 17.57 4.24 15.50
C VAL A 124 17.24 5.31 14.46
N ASP A 125 15.98 5.47 14.07
CA ASP A 125 15.57 6.49 13.10
C ASP A 125 15.70 7.92 13.67
N GLU A 126 15.45 8.14 14.96
CA GLU A 126 15.65 9.44 15.61
C GLU A 126 17.15 9.82 15.72
N VAL A 127 18.01 8.85 16.06
CA VAL A 127 19.45 9.08 16.23
C VAL A 127 20.19 9.12 14.89
N ILE A 128 19.88 8.20 13.97
CA ILE A 128 20.58 8.06 12.69
C ILE A 128 19.94 8.94 11.61
N GLY A 129 18.61 9.13 11.61
CA GLY A 129 17.92 10.02 10.69
C GLY A 129 18.35 11.49 10.79
N ARG A 130 18.81 11.93 11.97
CA ARG A 130 19.45 13.25 12.15
C ARG A 130 20.86 13.36 11.56
N THR A 131 21.55 12.24 11.35
CA THR A 131 22.93 12.20 10.82
C THR A 131 23.02 12.00 9.31
N GLY A 132 21.88 11.84 8.62
CA GLY A 132 21.84 11.59 7.18
C GLY A 132 22.30 10.18 6.76
N LEU A 133 22.51 9.28 7.73
CA LEU A 133 22.82 7.87 7.48
C LEU A 133 21.52 7.13 7.15
N HIS A 134 21.07 7.27 5.90
CA HIS A 134 19.93 6.54 5.33
C HIS A 134 20.24 5.03 5.25
N GLY A 135 20.12 4.30 6.36
CA GLY A 135 20.63 2.91 6.46
C GLY A 135 19.69 1.89 7.11
N VAL A 136 18.51 2.27 7.58
CA VAL A 136 17.63 1.32 8.31
C VAL A 136 16.72 0.51 7.38
N PHE A 137 16.45 1.04 6.18
CA PHE A 137 15.59 0.41 5.18
C PHE A 137 16.31 0.21 3.86
N GLU A 138 16.25 -1.02 3.35
CA GLU A 138 16.52 -1.31 1.94
C GLU A 138 15.38 -0.70 1.10
N GLN A 139 15.72 0.27 0.25
CA GLN A 139 14.77 0.90 -0.64
C GLN A 139 14.48 0.01 -1.85
N ARG A 140 13.20 -0.14 -2.18
CA ARG A 140 12.70 -0.87 -3.34
C ARG A 140 11.82 0.07 -4.17
N PRO A 141 12.43 1.03 -4.89
CA PRO A 141 11.71 2.10 -5.59
C PRO A 141 10.71 1.58 -6.64
N GLN A 142 10.91 0.38 -7.17
CA GLN A 142 9.96 -0.31 -8.05
C GLN A 142 8.59 -0.56 -7.39
N PHE A 143 8.51 -0.57 -6.06
CA PHE A 143 7.28 -0.75 -5.30
C PHE A 143 6.69 0.56 -4.75
N LEU A 144 7.27 1.72 -5.11
CA LEU A 144 6.69 3.02 -4.76
C LEU A 144 5.23 3.17 -5.26
N PRO A 145 4.89 2.82 -6.52
CA PRO A 145 3.50 2.92 -6.98
C PRO A 145 2.53 2.07 -6.16
N ILE A 146 2.88 0.82 -5.86
CA ILE A 146 2.00 -0.07 -5.11
C ILE A 146 1.85 0.37 -3.65
N ALA A 147 2.90 0.90 -3.01
CA ALA A 147 2.79 1.47 -1.67
C ALA A 147 1.77 2.62 -1.62
N ASN A 148 1.77 3.48 -2.63
CA ASN A 148 0.79 4.58 -2.75
C ASN A 148 -0.62 4.08 -3.08
N ILE A 149 -0.77 3.06 -3.93
CA ILE A 149 -2.05 2.37 -4.17
C ILE A 149 -2.60 1.79 -2.86
N ASN A 150 -1.74 1.18 -2.04
CA ASN A 150 -2.14 0.61 -0.75
C ASN A 150 -2.69 1.69 0.20
N VAL A 151 -2.10 2.89 0.23
CA VAL A 151 -2.63 4.04 1.00
C VAL A 151 -4.05 4.38 0.57
N GLY A 152 -4.29 4.48 -0.74
CA GLY A 152 -5.61 4.77 -1.29
C GLY A 152 -6.64 3.68 -0.97
N LEU A 153 -6.29 2.42 -1.22
CA LEU A 153 -7.17 1.28 -1.01
C LEU A 153 -7.52 1.10 0.47
N TYR A 154 -6.52 1.09 1.35
CA TYR A 154 -6.73 0.98 2.80
C TYR A 154 -7.61 2.12 3.30
N SER A 155 -7.31 3.36 2.90
CA SER A 155 -8.06 4.54 3.37
C SER A 155 -9.52 4.49 2.93
N GLN A 156 -9.77 4.10 1.67
CA GLN A 156 -11.13 3.91 1.18
C GLN A 156 -11.89 2.83 1.97
N GLN A 157 -11.26 1.68 2.20
CA GLN A 157 -11.89 0.57 2.95
C GLN A 157 -12.09 0.93 4.43
N SER A 158 -11.25 1.81 4.96
CA SER A 158 -11.40 2.38 6.29
C SER A 158 -12.55 3.41 6.41
N GLY A 159 -13.10 3.85 5.28
CA GLY A 159 -14.21 4.80 5.21
C GLY A 159 -13.80 6.27 5.18
N LEU A 160 -12.52 6.59 4.90
CA LEU A 160 -12.10 7.97 4.64
C LEU A 160 -12.56 8.42 3.26
N SER A 161 -12.80 9.73 3.10
CA SER A 161 -12.97 10.32 1.77
C SER A 161 -11.63 10.41 1.04
N LEU A 162 -11.66 10.60 -0.29
CA LEU A 162 -10.45 10.81 -1.08
C LEU A 162 -9.70 12.07 -0.61
N GLU A 163 -10.42 13.16 -0.34
CA GLU A 163 -9.83 14.40 0.17
C GLU A 163 -9.13 14.20 1.52
N GLN A 164 -9.78 13.50 2.47
CA GLN A 164 -9.16 13.16 3.75
C GLN A 164 -7.92 12.28 3.57
N THR A 165 -7.98 11.34 2.63
CA THR A 165 -6.86 10.44 2.29
C THR A 165 -5.67 11.24 1.77
N LEU A 166 -5.88 12.10 0.78
CA LEU A 166 -4.83 12.93 0.18
C LEU A 166 -4.27 13.95 1.19
N ALA A 167 -5.13 14.61 1.97
CA ALA A 167 -4.69 15.56 2.99
C ALA A 167 -3.82 14.90 4.07
N ARG A 168 -4.17 13.69 4.52
CA ARG A 168 -3.37 12.94 5.51
C ARG A 168 -2.07 12.43 4.92
N ALA A 169 -2.10 11.88 3.70
CA ALA A 169 -0.90 11.46 2.99
C ALA A 169 0.06 12.65 2.77
N GLY A 170 -0.47 13.81 2.42
CA GLY A 170 0.28 15.05 2.26
C GLY A 170 0.89 15.58 3.54
N TRP A 171 0.11 15.58 4.63
CA TRP A 171 0.64 15.88 5.96
C TRP A 171 1.78 14.92 6.33
N PHE A 172 1.60 13.61 6.12
CA PHE A 172 2.64 12.62 6.40
C PHE A 172 3.89 12.88 5.54
N ALA A 173 3.70 13.10 4.24
CA ALA A 173 4.80 13.36 3.32
C ALA A 173 5.62 14.58 3.75
N ARG A 174 4.96 15.68 4.13
CA ARG A 174 5.63 16.90 4.58
C ARG A 174 6.59 16.70 5.76
N HIS A 175 6.25 15.84 6.71
CA HIS A 175 7.06 15.67 7.92
C HIS A 175 8.06 14.52 7.82
N PHE A 176 7.78 13.52 6.98
CA PHE A 176 8.50 12.25 7.03
C PHE A 176 9.04 11.78 5.67
N SER A 177 8.64 12.37 4.54
CA SER A 177 8.99 11.87 3.21
C SER A 177 9.64 12.93 2.32
N SER A 178 10.60 12.52 1.51
CA SER A 178 11.16 13.35 0.43
C SER A 178 10.19 13.58 -0.74
N ASN A 179 9.04 12.89 -0.75
CA ASN A 179 7.96 13.09 -1.73
C ASN A 179 7.09 14.31 -1.43
N ALA A 180 7.39 15.09 -0.39
CA ALA A 180 6.73 16.36 -0.13
C ALA A 180 6.92 17.34 -1.29
N ARG A 181 5.82 17.96 -1.73
CA ARG A 181 5.79 19.05 -2.71
C ARG A 181 4.85 20.14 -2.20
N PRO A 182 5.34 21.06 -1.35
CA PRO A 182 4.49 22.04 -0.67
C PRO A 182 3.75 23.00 -1.62
N ASP A 183 4.22 23.10 -2.86
CA ASP A 183 3.65 23.87 -3.97
C ASP A 183 2.54 23.14 -4.75
N GLN A 184 2.31 21.85 -4.48
CA GLN A 184 1.34 21.01 -5.17
C GLN A 184 0.10 20.76 -4.30
N PRO A 185 -1.06 20.37 -4.90
CA PRO A 185 -2.25 20.01 -4.15
C PRO A 185 -1.97 18.99 -3.04
N TYR A 186 -2.49 19.28 -1.85
CA TYR A 186 -2.27 18.51 -0.61
C TYR A 186 -0.81 18.40 -0.15
N GLY A 187 0.15 19.07 -0.80
CA GLY A 187 1.57 18.94 -0.47
C GLY A 187 2.24 17.67 -1.03
N LEU A 188 1.62 17.01 -2.02
CA LEU A 188 2.05 15.72 -2.56
C LEU A 188 2.69 15.84 -3.95
N ASP A 189 3.70 15.03 -4.20
CA ASP A 189 4.15 14.77 -5.57
C ASP A 189 2.98 14.26 -6.44
N PRO A 190 2.75 14.83 -7.65
CA PRO A 190 1.59 14.47 -8.47
C PRO A 190 1.49 12.98 -8.80
N ARG A 191 2.62 12.28 -8.95
CA ARG A 191 2.63 10.83 -9.17
C ARG A 191 2.15 10.08 -7.94
N THR A 192 2.58 10.52 -6.76
CA THR A 192 2.14 9.96 -5.47
C THR A 192 0.62 10.12 -5.32
N ALA A 193 0.10 11.34 -5.53
CA ALA A 193 -1.33 11.60 -5.48
C ALA A 193 -2.13 10.73 -6.46
N ARG A 194 -1.68 10.61 -7.71
CA ARG A 194 -2.30 9.76 -8.73
C ARG A 194 -2.43 8.31 -8.29
N PHE A 195 -1.37 7.70 -7.75
CA PHE A 195 -1.43 6.29 -7.33
C PHE A 195 -2.31 6.09 -6.09
N ILE A 196 -2.35 7.07 -5.18
CA ILE A 196 -3.33 7.08 -4.08
C ILE A 196 -4.76 7.12 -4.63
N GLU A 197 -5.04 7.98 -5.60
CA GLU A 197 -6.36 8.05 -6.24
C GLU A 197 -6.75 6.74 -6.94
N ILE A 198 -5.81 6.09 -7.62
CA ILE A 198 -6.03 4.79 -8.25
C ILE A 198 -6.42 3.76 -7.18
N GLY A 199 -5.65 3.64 -6.10
CA GLY A 199 -5.97 2.73 -5.00
C GLY A 199 -7.33 3.01 -4.36
N TYR A 200 -7.67 4.29 -4.20
CA TYR A 200 -8.98 4.69 -3.69
C TYR A 200 -10.12 4.26 -4.62
N LYS A 201 -9.99 4.52 -5.93
CA LYS A 201 -10.98 4.10 -6.95
C LYS A 201 -11.11 2.57 -7.02
N LEU A 202 -10.01 1.83 -6.85
CA LEU A 202 -10.04 0.37 -6.73
C LEU A 202 -10.89 -0.08 -5.54
N GLY A 203 -10.75 0.56 -4.38
CA GLY A 203 -11.62 0.28 -3.23
C GLY A 203 -13.10 0.57 -3.52
N GLN A 204 -13.41 1.69 -4.17
CA GLN A 204 -14.79 2.05 -4.53
C GLN A 204 -15.45 1.08 -5.51
N SER A 205 -14.66 0.42 -6.35
CA SER A 205 -15.19 -0.52 -7.35
C SER A 205 -15.87 -1.75 -6.76
N GLY A 206 -15.70 -2.01 -5.45
CA GLY A 206 -16.29 -3.16 -4.75
C GLY A 206 -15.59 -4.50 -5.04
N ARG A 207 -14.46 -4.47 -5.76
CA ARG A 207 -13.67 -5.66 -6.13
C ARG A 207 -13.06 -6.41 -4.93
N PHE A 208 -12.91 -5.73 -3.80
CA PHE A 208 -12.25 -6.26 -2.59
C PHE A 208 -13.24 -6.44 -1.42
N GLY A 209 -14.51 -6.70 -1.73
CA GLY A 209 -15.60 -6.63 -0.76
C GLY A 209 -16.30 -5.26 -0.79
N ARG A 210 -17.53 -5.21 -0.26
CA ARG A 210 -18.46 -4.09 -0.50
C ARG A 210 -17.91 -2.78 0.07
N ALA A 211 -17.70 -1.81 -0.82
CA ALA A 211 -17.25 -0.47 -0.47
C ALA A 211 -18.16 0.17 0.60
N ALA A 212 -17.53 0.90 1.53
CA ALA A 212 -18.21 1.85 2.38
C ALA A 212 -18.94 2.91 1.54
N THR A 213 -20.27 2.97 1.61
CA THR A 213 -20.96 4.23 1.32
C THR A 213 -20.47 5.25 2.37
N PRO A 214 -19.91 6.41 1.97
CA PRO A 214 -19.66 7.49 2.92
C PRO A 214 -20.98 7.88 3.59
N PRO A 215 -20.99 8.24 4.88
CA PRO A 215 -22.16 8.86 5.51
C PRO A 215 -22.50 10.20 4.85
#